data_AF-A0A975DG52-F1
#
_entry.id   AF-A0A975DG52-F1
#
_cell.length_a   1.000
_cell.length_b   1.000
_cell.length_c   1.000
_cell.angle_alpha   90.00
_cell.angle_beta   90.00
_cell.angle_gamma   90.00
#
_symmetry.space_group_name_H-M   'P 1'
#
loop_
_entity.id
_entity.type
_entity.pdbx_description
1 polymer ?
#
loop_
_entity_poly.entity_id
_entity_poly.type
_entity_poly.pdbx_seq_one_letter_code
_entity_poly.pdbx_strand_id
1 'polypeptide(L)'
;MADIWLETGLSGTPALFTYTEIPIALVVLAIVALLKLIRNNHVAMVVNHALILVGFLLCFCTSLAYANQMLEPITWMVLNGIGLYLAYVPFTSSLFERLIATFNRPANVGFLTYLADSFGYLGTVGVMLYQSVSTSEVNWNTFLTQLSIVSGLVGGVLTLGSLLFFIKKEREERSNSPALPLAGAIN
;
A
#
# COMPACT_ATOMS: atom_id res chain seq x y z
N MET A 1 10.12 -3.13 -15.32
CA MET A 1 8.94 -2.71 -16.13
C MET A 1 9.27 -2.52 -17.61
N ALA A 2 10.47 -2.08 -18.00
CA ALA A 2 10.88 -2.02 -19.42
C ALA A 2 10.85 -3.38 -20.13
N ASP A 3 11.16 -4.47 -19.43
CA ASP A 3 11.25 -5.82 -20.02
C ASP A 3 9.90 -6.54 -20.23
N ILE A 4 8.81 -6.08 -19.59
CA ILE A 4 7.46 -6.65 -19.78
C ILE A 4 6.96 -6.40 -21.21
N TRP A 5 7.36 -5.26 -21.78
CA TRP A 5 6.96 -4.81 -23.11
C TRP A 5 7.76 -5.45 -24.23
N LEU A 6 8.98 -5.92 -23.91
CA LEU A 6 9.81 -6.72 -24.81
C LEU A 6 9.17 -8.09 -25.10
N GLU A 7 8.46 -8.68 -24.13
CA GLU A 7 7.79 -9.98 -24.30
C GLU A 7 6.38 -9.88 -24.90
N THR A 8 5.73 -8.72 -24.88
CA THR A 8 4.36 -8.51 -25.40
C THR A 8 4.31 -7.93 -26.82
N GLY A 9 5.47 -7.75 -27.46
CA GLY A 9 5.57 -7.24 -28.85
C GLY A 9 5.36 -5.73 -29.00
N LEU A 10 5.28 -4.99 -27.90
CA LEU A 10 5.12 -3.53 -27.86
C LEU A 10 6.46 -2.88 -27.54
N SER A 11 7.44 -3.10 -28.42
CA SER A 11 8.77 -2.49 -28.30
C SER A 11 8.70 -0.97 -28.42
N GLY A 12 9.05 -0.26 -27.34
CA GLY A 12 9.70 1.04 -27.47
C GLY A 12 8.81 2.27 -27.64
N THR A 13 7.71 2.42 -26.89
CA THR A 13 7.10 3.75 -26.72
C THR A 13 7.15 4.19 -25.25
N PRO A 14 8.10 5.06 -24.86
CA PRO A 14 8.07 5.79 -23.60
C PRO A 14 6.71 6.45 -23.33
N ALA A 15 5.98 6.76 -24.40
CA ALA A 15 4.61 7.27 -24.36
C ALA A 15 3.64 6.31 -23.63
N LEU A 16 3.75 4.99 -23.78
CA LEU A 16 2.81 4.05 -23.13
C LEU A 16 2.93 4.10 -21.60
N PHE A 17 4.16 4.23 -21.08
CA PHE A 17 4.41 4.44 -19.67
C PHE A 17 3.79 5.75 -19.18
N THR A 18 4.01 6.84 -19.93
CA THR A 18 3.40 8.14 -19.62
C THR A 18 1.88 8.09 -19.65
N TYR A 19 1.28 7.38 -20.62
CA TYR A 19 -0.17 7.20 -20.71
C TYR A 19 -0.75 6.41 -19.54
N THR A 20 -0.01 5.44 -18.99
CA THR A 20 -0.46 4.69 -17.81
C THR A 20 -0.18 5.42 -16.50
N GLU A 21 0.94 6.13 -16.37
CA GLU A 21 1.35 6.77 -15.11
C GLU A 21 0.62 8.07 -14.82
N ILE A 22 0.31 8.89 -15.83
CA ILE A 22 -0.45 10.14 -15.65
C ILE A 22 -1.79 9.91 -14.94
N PRO A 23 -2.68 9.01 -15.40
CA PRO A 23 -3.96 8.80 -14.72
C PRO A 23 -3.79 8.22 -13.32
N ILE A 24 -2.80 7.34 -13.10
CA ILE A 24 -2.49 6.79 -11.77
C ILE A 24 -2.09 7.92 -10.83
N ALA A 25 -1.12 8.75 -11.23
CA ALA A 25 -0.63 9.86 -10.43
C ALA A 25 -1.74 10.86 -10.10
N LEU A 26 -2.59 11.20 -11.09
CA LEU A 26 -3.69 12.15 -10.90
C LEU A 26 -4.72 11.62 -9.89
N VAL A 27 -5.11 10.35 -10.01
CA VAL A 27 -6.05 9.69 -9.08
C VAL A 27 -5.47 9.62 -7.67
N VAL A 28 -4.22 9.15 -7.53
CA VAL A 28 -3.56 9.02 -6.22
C VAL A 28 -3.40 10.38 -5.56
N LEU A 29 -2.91 11.39 -6.29
CA LEU A 29 -2.76 12.74 -5.76
C LEU A 29 -4.09 13.34 -5.32
N ALA A 30 -5.15 13.16 -6.11
CA ALA A 30 -6.48 13.64 -5.75
C ALA A 30 -6.98 12.99 -4.45
N ILE A 31 -6.82 11.68 -4.30
CA ILE A 31 -7.25 10.96 -3.09
C ILE A 31 -6.41 11.39 -1.87
N VAL A 32 -5.08 11.50 -2.01
CA VAL A 32 -4.20 11.93 -0.92
C VAL A 32 -4.46 13.39 -0.53
N ALA A 33 -4.75 14.27 -1.49
CA ALA A 33 -5.13 15.65 -1.22
C ALA A 33 -6.46 15.73 -0.44
N LEU A 34 -7.46 14.92 -0.82
CA LEU A 34 -8.73 14.82 -0.10
C LEU A 34 -8.53 14.34 1.34
N LEU A 35 -7.62 13.38 1.57
CA LEU A 35 -7.30 12.91 2.92
C LEU A 35 -6.72 14.01 3.80
N LYS A 36 -5.83 14.83 3.24
CA LYS A 36 -5.19 15.94 3.96
C LYS A 36 -6.18 17.05 4.33
N LEU A 37 -7.33 17.12 3.65
CA LEU A 37 -8.41 18.07 3.96
C LEU A 37 -9.20 17.66 5.22
N ILE A 38 -9.07 16.41 5.68
CA ILE A 38 -9.76 15.91 6.87
C ILE A 38 -9.08 16.48 8.12
N ARG A 39 -9.71 17.49 8.72
CA ARG A 39 -9.19 18.22 9.89
C ARG A 39 -9.26 17.44 11.21
N ASN A 40 -10.05 16.36 11.27
CA ASN A 40 -10.21 15.56 12.48
C ASN A 40 -9.21 14.40 12.52
N ASN A 41 -8.27 14.45 13.47
CA ASN A 41 -7.18 13.48 13.59
C ASN A 41 -7.64 12.03 13.78
N HIS A 42 -8.74 11.81 14.52
CA HIS A 42 -9.28 10.46 14.73
C HIS A 42 -9.91 9.90 13.44
N VAL A 43 -10.66 10.73 12.71
CA VAL A 43 -11.27 10.33 11.43
C VAL A 43 -10.20 10.09 10.38
N ALA A 44 -9.19 10.97 10.30
CA ALA A 44 -8.06 10.83 9.37
C ALA A 44 -7.31 9.50 9.59
N MET A 45 -7.15 9.06 10.84
CA MET A 45 -6.52 7.80 11.18
C MET A 45 -7.31 6.57 10.68
N VAL A 46 -8.63 6.54 10.94
CA VAL A 46 -9.52 5.45 10.50
C VAL A 46 -9.58 5.39 8.97
N VAL A 47 -9.73 6.54 8.33
CA VAL A 47 -9.81 6.66 6.88
C VAL A 47 -8.49 6.21 6.23
N ASN A 48 -7.33 6.55 6.80
CA ASN A 48 -6.03 6.04 6.32
C ASN A 48 -5.95 4.51 6.39
N HIS A 49 -6.42 3.88 7.48
CA HIS A 49 -6.42 2.41 7.59
C HIS A 49 -7.38 1.76 6.58
N ALA A 50 -8.56 2.35 6.39
CA ALA A 50 -9.51 1.90 5.39
C ALA A 50 -8.93 2.01 3.96
N LEU A 51 -8.23 3.09 3.65
CA LEU A 51 -7.58 3.30 2.36
C LEU A 51 -6.47 2.30 2.06
N ILE A 52 -5.64 1.99 3.06
CA ILE A 52 -4.60 0.97 2.93
C ILE A 52 -5.23 -0.39 2.63
N LEU A 53 -6.31 -0.75 3.34
CA LEU A 53 -7.03 -2.00 3.13
C LEU A 53 -7.69 -2.05 1.74
N VAL A 54 -8.32 -0.95 1.31
CA VAL A 54 -8.89 -0.84 -0.05
C VAL A 54 -7.80 -0.98 -1.10
N GLY A 55 -6.64 -0.35 -0.92
CA GLY A 55 -5.50 -0.47 -1.83
C GLY A 55 -5.02 -1.92 -1.99
N PHE A 56 -4.82 -2.64 -0.88
CA PHE A 56 -4.42 -4.05 -0.91
C PHE A 56 -5.48 -4.98 -1.52
N LEU A 57 -6.76 -4.78 -1.18
CA LEU A 57 -7.86 -5.55 -1.78
C LEU A 57 -7.93 -5.28 -3.29
N LEU A 58 -7.77 -4.03 -3.71
CA LEU A 58 -7.79 -3.67 -5.12
C LEU A 58 -6.62 -4.33 -5.87
N CYS A 59 -5.40 -4.33 -5.31
CA CYS A 59 -4.27 -5.07 -5.88
C CYS A 59 -4.53 -6.58 -5.99
N PHE A 60 -5.10 -7.18 -4.95
CA PHE A 60 -5.40 -8.62 -4.94
C PHE A 60 -6.49 -8.99 -5.95
N CYS A 61 -7.63 -8.30 -5.91
CA CYS A 61 -8.76 -8.55 -6.80
C CYS A 61 -8.42 -8.32 -8.27
N THR A 62 -7.66 -7.25 -8.58
CA THR A 62 -7.26 -6.95 -9.96
C THR A 62 -6.26 -7.96 -10.50
N SER A 63 -5.31 -8.39 -9.68
CA SER A 63 -4.34 -9.43 -10.07
C SER A 63 -4.98 -10.80 -10.22
N LEU A 64 -5.98 -11.12 -9.40
CA LEU A 64 -6.76 -12.35 -9.55
C LEU A 64 -7.65 -12.31 -10.80
N ALA A 65 -8.28 -11.17 -11.10
CA ALA A 65 -9.08 -11.00 -12.31
C ALA A 65 -8.20 -11.07 -13.58
N TYR A 66 -6.97 -10.57 -13.53
CA TYR A 66 -5.99 -10.74 -14.60
C TYR A 66 -5.55 -12.19 -14.78
N ALA A 67 -5.32 -12.93 -13.68
CA ALA A 67 -5.01 -14.36 -13.73
C ALA A 67 -6.14 -15.20 -14.36
N ASN A 68 -7.40 -14.75 -14.25
CA ASN A 68 -8.56 -15.38 -14.91
C ASN A 68 -8.81 -14.87 -16.34
N GLN A 69 -7.86 -14.14 -16.95
CA GLN A 69 -7.98 -13.57 -18.30
C GLN A 69 -9.16 -12.61 -18.49
N MET A 70 -9.71 -12.05 -17.42
CA MET A 70 -10.88 -11.14 -17.48
C MET A 70 -10.47 -9.68 -17.74
N LEU A 71 -9.18 -9.34 -17.62
CA LEU A 71 -8.66 -7.98 -17.73
C LEU A 71 -7.56 -7.89 -18.78
N GLU A 72 -7.56 -6.81 -19.54
CA GLU A 72 -6.46 -6.45 -20.43
C GLU A 72 -5.21 -6.04 -19.61
N PRO A 73 -3.97 -6.31 -20.10
CA PRO A 73 -2.75 -6.02 -19.36
C PRO A 73 -2.60 -4.55 -18.96
N ILE A 74 -3.03 -3.62 -19.83
CA ILE A 74 -2.95 -2.17 -19.59
C ILE A 74 -3.88 -1.77 -18.45
N THR A 75 -5.12 -2.25 -18.46
CA THR A 75 -6.10 -1.98 -17.41
C THR A 75 -5.66 -2.58 -16.08
N TRP A 76 -5.11 -3.78 -16.08
CA TRP A 76 -4.54 -4.40 -14.89
C TRP A 76 -3.40 -3.56 -14.30
N MET A 77 -2.43 -3.12 -15.12
CA MET A 77 -1.32 -2.29 -14.65
C MET A 77 -1.79 -0.97 -14.04
N VAL A 78 -2.77 -0.29 -14.65
CA VAL A 78 -3.31 0.97 -14.12
C VAL A 78 -4.02 0.76 -12.79
N LEU A 79 -4.92 -0.22 -12.70
CA LEU A 79 -5.66 -0.48 -11.46
C LEU A 79 -4.73 -0.97 -10.35
N ASN A 80 -3.81 -1.89 -10.65
CA ASN A 80 -2.84 -2.40 -9.69
C ASN A 80 -1.93 -1.27 -9.19
N GLY A 81 -1.45 -0.40 -10.09
CA GLY A 81 -0.68 0.79 -9.74
C GLY A 81 -1.44 1.72 -8.80
N ILE A 82 -2.70 2.03 -9.10
CA ILE A 82 -3.56 2.85 -8.22
C ILE A 82 -3.66 2.20 -6.83
N GLY A 83 -3.98 0.90 -6.76
CA GLY A 83 -4.09 0.18 -5.49
C GLY A 83 -2.79 0.19 -4.68
N LEU A 84 -1.65 -0.01 -5.34
CA LEU A 84 -0.34 -0.07 -4.69
C LEU A 84 0.06 1.29 -4.13
N TYR A 85 -0.08 2.36 -4.90
CA TYR A 85 0.21 3.72 -4.44
C TYR A 85 -0.73 4.15 -3.31
N LEU A 86 -2.00 3.77 -3.39
CA LEU A 86 -3.01 4.08 -2.39
C LEU A 86 -2.74 3.39 -1.05
N ALA A 87 -2.18 2.18 -1.09
CA ALA A 87 -1.70 1.50 0.12
C ALA A 87 -0.36 2.09 0.60
N TYR A 88 0.58 2.35 -0.30
CA TYR A 88 1.94 2.75 0.04
C TYR A 88 2.02 4.11 0.73
N VAL A 89 1.39 5.15 0.14
CA VAL A 89 1.54 6.53 0.61
C VAL A 89 1.05 6.72 2.05
N PRO A 90 -0.17 6.31 2.42
CA PRO A 90 -0.67 6.47 3.78
C PRO A 90 0.02 5.51 4.76
N PHE A 91 0.43 4.31 4.31
CA PHE A 91 1.11 3.34 5.16
C PHE A 91 2.47 3.84 5.62
N THR A 92 3.30 4.33 4.69
CA THR A 92 4.61 4.91 4.99
C THR A 92 4.48 6.12 5.93
N SER A 93 3.52 7.03 5.69
CA SER A 93 3.33 8.17 6.59
C SER A 93 2.86 7.75 8.00
N SER A 94 1.82 6.92 8.10
CA SER A 94 1.20 6.58 9.38
C SER A 94 2.05 5.66 10.25
N LEU A 95 2.78 4.71 9.63
CA LEU A 95 3.63 3.78 10.37
C LEU A 95 4.82 4.52 10.99
N PHE A 96 5.48 5.40 10.23
CA PHE A 96 6.65 6.12 10.73
C PHE A 96 6.31 7.16 11.80
N GLU A 97 5.18 7.87 11.67
CA GLU A 97 4.68 8.75 12.73
C GLU A 97 4.51 8.01 14.07
N ARG A 98 3.89 6.83 14.04
CA ARG A 98 3.69 5.99 15.23
C ARG A 98 4.98 5.42 15.78
N LEU A 99 5.90 5.02 14.91
CA LEU A 99 7.21 4.51 15.30
C LEU A 99 8.01 5.58 16.05
N ILE A 100 8.04 6.81 15.53
CA ILE A 100 8.74 7.94 16.18
C ILE A 100 8.10 8.27 17.53
N ALA A 101 6.76 8.30 17.60
CA ALA A 101 6.05 8.53 18.86
C ALA A 101 6.35 7.47 19.93
N THR A 102 6.60 6.21 19.52
CA THR A 102 6.86 5.10 20.45
C THR A 102 8.29 5.11 20.99
N PHE A 103 9.28 5.43 20.14
CA PHE A 103 10.70 5.35 20.55
C PHE A 103 11.18 6.53 21.39
N ASN A 104 10.36 7.57 21.57
CA ASN A 104 10.60 8.76 22.40
C ASN A 104 12.02 9.34 22.28
N ARG A 105 12.62 9.16 21.09
CA ARG A 105 13.92 9.67 20.70
C ARG A 105 13.72 10.58 19.49
N PRO A 106 14.53 11.65 19.36
CA PRO A 106 14.47 12.52 18.21
C PRO A 106 14.86 11.73 16.96
N ALA A 107 13.86 11.35 16.16
CA ALA A 107 14.01 10.66 14.89
C ALA A 107 13.26 11.45 13.81
N ASN A 108 13.82 11.50 12.61
CA ASN A 108 13.22 12.20 11.48
C ASN A 108 12.42 11.18 10.64
N VAL A 109 11.15 11.48 10.35
CA VAL A 109 10.30 10.69 9.44
C VAL A 109 11.01 10.44 8.12
N GLY A 110 11.69 11.46 7.58
CA GLY A 110 12.43 11.35 6.33
C GLY A 110 13.54 10.31 6.36
N PHE A 111 14.24 10.13 7.50
CA PHE A 111 15.27 9.09 7.62
C PHE A 111 14.67 7.68 7.55
N LEU A 112 13.53 7.46 8.20
CA LEU A 112 12.82 6.18 8.17
C LEU A 112 12.25 5.88 6.78
N THR A 113 11.71 6.90 6.10
CA THR A 113 11.28 6.77 4.70
C THR A 113 12.44 6.40 3.80
N TYR A 114 13.61 7.07 3.92
CA TYR A 114 14.78 6.72 3.12
C TYR A 114 15.29 5.30 3.41
N LEU A 115 15.24 4.85 4.66
CA LEU A 115 15.60 3.48 5.01
C LEU A 115 14.63 2.47 4.36
N ALA A 116 13.33 2.77 4.34
CA ALA A 116 12.33 1.93 3.68
C ALA A 116 12.50 1.89 2.15
N ASP A 117 12.77 3.03 1.51
CA ASP A 117 13.10 3.09 0.09
C ASP A 117 14.34 2.26 -0.22
N SER A 118 15.35 2.26 0.67
CA SER A 118 16.57 1.44 0.52
C SER A 118 16.25 -0.06 0.52
N PHE A 119 15.34 -0.53 1.39
CA PHE A 119 14.85 -1.91 1.34
C PHE A 119 14.04 -2.20 0.07
N GLY A 120 13.29 -1.22 -0.44
CA GLY A 120 12.61 -1.32 -1.74
C GLY A 120 13.60 -1.55 -2.89
N TYR A 121 14.67 -0.77 -2.96
CA TYR A 121 15.73 -0.95 -3.96
C TYR A 121 16.49 -2.27 -3.77
N LEU A 122 16.73 -2.70 -2.53
CA LEU A 122 17.30 -4.01 -2.24
C LEU A 122 16.42 -5.14 -2.81
N GLY A 123 15.10 -5.00 -2.72
CA GLY A 123 14.14 -5.92 -3.34
C GLY A 123 14.33 -6.01 -4.86
N THR A 124 14.46 -4.86 -5.54
CA THR A 124 14.73 -4.81 -6.99
C THR A 124 16.04 -5.52 -7.35
N VAL A 125 17.12 -5.27 -6.60
CA VAL A 125 18.40 -5.95 -6.79
C VAL A 125 18.23 -7.47 -6.58
N GLY A 126 17.46 -7.88 -5.58
CA GLY A 126 17.14 -9.29 -5.33
C GLY A 126 16.43 -9.96 -6.51
N VAL A 127 15.45 -9.29 -7.12
CA VAL A 127 14.75 -9.79 -8.32
C VAL A 127 15.71 -9.90 -9.50
N MET A 128 16.57 -8.89 -9.73
CA MET A 128 17.57 -8.91 -10.79
C MET A 128 18.61 -10.02 -10.60
N LEU A 129 19.03 -10.28 -9.37
CA LEU A 129 19.92 -11.40 -9.04
C LEU A 129 19.22 -12.75 -9.27
N TYR A 130 17.94 -12.88 -8.89
CA TYR A 130 17.16 -14.08 -9.15
C TYR A 130 17.04 -14.37 -10.65
N GLN A 131 16.80 -13.32 -11.45
CA GLN A 131 16.81 -13.42 -12.90
C GLN A 131 18.19 -13.82 -13.44
N SER A 132 19.27 -13.24 -12.91
CA SER A 132 20.64 -13.52 -13.37
C SER A 132 21.12 -14.94 -13.07
N VAL A 133 20.57 -15.57 -12.02
CA VAL A 133 20.91 -16.95 -11.62
C VAL A 133 20.00 -17.99 -12.28
N SER A 134 18.76 -17.62 -12.64
CA SER A 134 17.83 -18.50 -13.36
C SER A 134 18.10 -18.48 -14.86
N THR A 135 18.58 -19.59 -15.41
CA THR A 135 18.83 -19.79 -16.85
C THR A 135 17.58 -19.94 -17.72
N SER A 136 16.38 -19.73 -17.17
CA SER A 136 15.10 -19.81 -17.89
C SER A 136 14.60 -18.41 -18.25
N GLU A 137 14.06 -18.24 -19.46
CA GLU A 137 13.35 -17.01 -19.85
C GLU A 137 12.18 -16.77 -18.88
N VAL A 138 12.37 -15.83 -17.94
CA VAL A 138 11.37 -15.52 -16.93
C VAL A 138 10.29 -14.69 -17.59
N ASN A 139 9.13 -15.30 -17.80
CA ASN A 139 7.95 -14.60 -18.29
C ASN A 139 7.54 -13.51 -17.28
N TRP A 140 7.88 -12.25 -17.58
CA TRP A 140 7.75 -11.12 -16.67
C TRP A 140 6.30 -10.87 -16.27
N ASN A 141 5.38 -11.14 -17.20
CA ASN A 141 3.95 -11.02 -16.96
C ASN A 141 3.47 -11.95 -15.83
N THR A 142 3.90 -13.21 -15.89
CA THR A 142 3.54 -14.22 -14.87
C THR A 142 4.22 -13.92 -13.53
N PHE A 143 5.49 -13.52 -13.56
CA PHE A 143 6.25 -13.17 -12.36
C PHE A 143 5.62 -11.98 -11.62
N LEU A 144 5.27 -10.90 -12.33
CA LEU A 144 4.68 -9.71 -11.73
C LEU A 144 3.25 -9.94 -11.23
N THR A 145 2.47 -10.75 -11.95
CA THR A 145 1.13 -11.13 -11.50
C THR A 145 1.21 -11.91 -10.19
N GLN A 146 2.11 -12.90 -10.09
CA GLN A 146 2.33 -13.68 -8.87
C GLN A 146 2.84 -12.80 -7.72
N LEU A 147 3.83 -11.93 -7.97
CA LEU A 147 4.36 -10.99 -6.98
C LEU A 147 3.27 -10.03 -6.48
N SER A 148 2.38 -9.57 -7.35
CA SER A 148 1.25 -8.71 -7.00
C SER A 148 0.18 -9.43 -6.19
N ILE A 149 -0.11 -10.69 -6.51
CA ILE A 149 -1.03 -11.54 -5.73
C ILE A 149 -0.47 -11.78 -4.32
N VAL A 150 0.81 -12.17 -4.22
CA VAL A 150 1.46 -12.45 -2.94
C VAL A 150 1.55 -11.19 -2.09
N SER A 151 1.97 -10.06 -2.67
CA SER A 151 2.05 -8.80 -1.93
C SER A 151 0.67 -8.26 -1.51
N GLY A 152 -0.35 -8.39 -2.38
CA GLY A 152 -1.73 -8.05 -2.06
C GLY A 152 -2.32 -8.92 -0.95
N LEU A 153 -2.04 -10.22 -0.96
CA LEU A 153 -2.52 -11.15 0.07
C LEU A 153 -1.83 -10.94 1.41
N VAL A 154 -0.48 -10.87 1.42
CA VAL A 154 0.30 -10.63 2.64
C VAL A 154 -0.03 -9.26 3.22
N GLY A 155 -0.07 -8.21 2.39
CA GLY A 155 -0.45 -6.87 2.80
C GLY A 155 -1.89 -6.80 3.31
N GLY A 156 -2.83 -7.45 2.62
CA GLY A 156 -4.22 -7.55 3.04
C GLY A 156 -4.38 -8.23 4.40
N VAL A 157 -3.73 -9.38 4.63
CA VAL A 157 -3.76 -10.11 5.90
C VAL A 157 -3.14 -9.28 7.04
N LEU A 158 -2.00 -8.64 6.80
CA LEU A 158 -1.35 -7.78 7.79
C LEU A 158 -2.21 -6.56 8.14
N THR A 159 -2.86 -5.95 7.15
CA THR A 159 -3.73 -4.77 7.36
C THR A 159 -5.02 -5.17 8.08
N LEU A 160 -5.62 -6.31 7.73
CA LEU A 160 -6.73 -6.91 8.48
C LEU A 160 -6.32 -7.22 9.92
N GLY A 161 -5.15 -7.81 10.12
CA GLY A 161 -4.59 -8.06 11.45
C GLY A 161 -4.39 -6.78 12.26
N SER A 162 -3.92 -5.70 11.63
CA SER A 162 -3.78 -4.39 12.26
C SER A 162 -5.13 -3.76 12.64
N LEU A 163 -6.14 -3.86 11.76
CA LEU A 163 -7.51 -3.40 12.04
C LEU A 163 -8.14 -4.18 13.20
N LEU A 164 -7.99 -5.51 13.22
CA LEU A 164 -8.49 -6.35 14.31
C LEU A 164 -7.77 -6.04 15.62
N PHE A 165 -6.45 -5.82 15.58
CA PHE A 165 -5.68 -5.40 16.75
C PHE A 165 -6.15 -4.04 17.27
N PHE A 166 -6.44 -3.09 16.37
CA PHE A 166 -6.90 -1.76 16.74
C PHE A 166 -8.30 -1.78 17.38
N ILE A 167 -9.25 -2.52 16.79
CA ILE A 167 -10.60 -2.68 17.34
C ILE A 167 -10.55 -3.41 18.69
N LYS A 168 -9.69 -4.42 18.83
CA LYS A 168 -9.53 -5.15 20.10
C LYS A 168 -8.94 -4.25 21.18
N LYS A 169 -7.91 -3.45 20.85
CA LYS A 169 -7.29 -2.50 21.77
C LYS A 169 -8.25 -1.38 22.17
N GLU A 170 -9.02 -0.82 21.24
CA GLU A 170 -10.03 0.20 21.53
C GLU A 170 -11.14 -0.35 22.44
N ARG A 171 -11.53 -1.62 22.24
CA ARG A 171 -12.49 -2.33 23.10
C ARG A 171 -11.93 -2.60 24.50
N GLU A 172 -10.64 -2.93 24.61
CA GLU A 172 -9.95 -3.11 25.89
C GLU A 172 -9.80 -1.77 26.64
N GLU A 173 -9.44 -0.68 25.97
CA GLU A 173 -9.35 0.67 26.59
C GLU A 173 -10.71 1.23 27.02
N ARG A 174 -11.79 0.96 26.26
CA ARG A 174 -13.18 1.26 26.68
C ARG A 174 -13.65 0.40 27.84
N SER A 175 -13.20 -0.85 27.92
CA SER A 175 -13.53 -1.77 29.02
C SER A 175 -12.73 -1.46 30.30
N ASN A 176 -11.54 -0.87 30.16
CA ASN A 176 -10.64 -0.57 31.27
C ASN A 176 -10.70 0.90 31.73
N SER A 177 -11.50 1.75 31.07
CA SER A 177 -11.93 3.02 31.64
C SER A 177 -13.00 2.74 32.70
N PRO A 178 -12.72 2.96 34.00
CA PRO A 178 -13.77 2.87 35.01
C PRO A 178 -14.83 3.89 34.62
N ALA A 179 -16.09 3.46 34.60
CA ALA A 179 -17.21 4.38 34.49
C ALA A 179 -16.94 5.55 35.44
N LEU A 180 -16.84 6.77 34.89
CA LEU A 180 -16.79 8.00 35.67
C LEU A 180 -17.84 7.87 36.76
N PRO A 181 -17.48 7.90 38.06
CA PRO A 181 -18.49 7.97 39.09
C PRO A 181 -19.24 9.26 38.81
N LEU A 182 -20.56 9.16 38.66
CA LEU A 182 -21.47 10.29 38.73
C LEU A 182 -21.40 10.87 40.15
N ALA A 183 -20.29 11.54 40.47
CA ALA A 183 -20.13 12.35 41.65
C ALA A 183 -20.79 13.70 41.36
N GLY A 184 -22.04 13.80 41.81
CA GLY A 184 -22.80 15.01 42.14
C GLY A 184 -22.34 16.35 41.58
N ALA A 185 -23.17 16.90 40.70
CA ALA A 185 -23.48 18.34 40.66
C ALA A 185 -25.02 18.44 40.61
N ILE A 186 -25.68 18.49 41.78
CA ILE A 186 -26.28 19.73 42.30
C ILE A 186 -27.36 20.28 41.35
N ASN A 187 -28.61 19.81 41.49
CA ASN A 187 -29.70 20.56 42.13
C ASN A 187 -30.94 19.67 42.28
#